data_AF-A0A958FUG5-F1
#
_entry.id   AF-A0A958FUG5-F1
#
_cell.length_a   1.000
_cell.length_b   1.000
_cell.length_c   1.000
_cell.angle_alpha   90.00
_cell.angle_beta   90.00
_cell.angle_gamma   90.00
#
_symmetry.space_group_name_H-M   'P 1'
#
loop_
_entity.id
_entity.type
_entity.pdbx_description
1 polymer ?
#
loop_
_entity_poly.entity_id
_entity_poly.type
_entity_poly.pdbx_seq_one_letter_code
_entity_poly.pdbx_strand_id
1 'polypeptide(L)'
;MLNRKFCSLASMSGDEALFGTAPNYKIWVLIEYRLPWRKKAVTDNELSENQQAHLSALMEKNPDLQILFIKQKANSHPSINIFIARLGIQSTLSRIILTSHADMLNISNDQIINGHPDEIIVNEPHFFVCTNGTRDVCCSKFGLPVYQSLTEIAGENAWQCSHIGGHRFAPTMLVFPLGIALGRVQPDDIPDVIQYINSGKLPLAHLRGRLNYTGVVQAAEYLILSNHKKSAGKLTFLESRNIEKDEWQVKMTDSDKNIYTVNLLEIKKLPAIHSDCDPTIPKHVKQYKLIKFS
;
A
#
# COMPACT_ATOMS: atom_id res chain seq x y z
N MET A 1 -30.78 9.11 12.59
CA MET A 1 -29.44 8.66 12.17
C MET A 1 -28.59 9.88 11.90
N LEU A 2 -27.64 10.20 12.78
CA LEU A 2 -26.75 11.35 12.60
C LEU A 2 -25.97 11.21 11.30
N ASN A 3 -25.90 12.32 10.56
CA ASN A 3 -25.31 12.49 9.23
C ASN A 3 -23.80 12.21 9.26
N ARG A 4 -23.40 10.92 9.25
CA ARG A 4 -22.00 10.51 9.40
C ARG A 4 -21.22 10.91 8.15
N LYS A 5 -20.32 11.88 8.29
CA LYS A 5 -19.41 12.28 7.21
C LYS A 5 -18.29 11.24 7.09
N PHE A 6 -18.24 10.53 5.96
CA PHE A 6 -17.14 9.62 5.64
C PHE A 6 -16.00 10.42 5.00
N CYS A 7 -14.80 10.37 5.59
CA CYS A 7 -13.62 11.08 5.08
C CYS A 7 -13.28 10.67 3.64
N SER A 8 -13.55 9.42 3.26
CA SER A 8 -13.35 8.96 1.87
C SER A 8 -14.27 9.66 0.87
N LEU A 9 -15.56 9.78 1.20
CA LEU A 9 -16.50 10.51 0.35
C LEU A 9 -16.17 12.00 0.30
N ALA A 10 -15.75 12.59 1.43
CA ALA A 10 -15.31 13.99 1.46
C ALA A 10 -14.07 14.23 0.58
N SER A 11 -13.08 13.34 0.64
CA SER A 11 -11.87 13.36 -0.20
C SER A 11 -12.20 13.28 -1.68
N MET A 12 -13.15 12.40 -2.04
CA MET A 12 -13.63 12.24 -3.41
C MET A 12 -14.36 13.50 -3.90
N SER A 13 -15.29 14.04 -3.11
CA SER A 13 -16.01 15.29 -3.44
C SER A 13 -15.10 16.52 -3.46
N GLY A 14 -13.96 16.47 -2.78
CA GLY A 14 -12.93 17.50 -2.81
C GLY A 14 -11.91 17.32 -3.94
N ASP A 15 -12.12 16.37 -4.87
CA ASP A 15 -11.24 16.05 -6.00
C ASP A 15 -9.77 15.87 -5.59
N GLU A 16 -9.50 15.28 -4.41
CA GLU A 16 -8.11 14.95 -4.04
C GLU A 16 -7.60 13.85 -4.96
N ALA A 17 -6.42 14.06 -5.57
CA ALA A 17 -5.75 13.08 -6.38
C ALA A 17 -5.19 11.94 -5.52
N LEU A 18 -5.21 10.73 -6.08
CA LEU A 18 -4.66 9.53 -5.45
C LEU A 18 -3.14 9.45 -5.59
N PHE A 19 -2.61 9.80 -6.76
CA PHE A 19 -1.18 9.65 -7.05
C PHE A 19 -0.32 10.48 -6.08
N GLY A 20 0.82 9.93 -5.69
CA GLY A 20 1.72 10.60 -4.74
C GLY A 20 1.33 10.44 -3.27
N THR A 21 0.35 9.57 -2.96
CA THR A 21 -0.17 9.40 -1.60
C THR A 21 0.13 8.04 -0.98
N ALA A 22 0.80 7.13 -1.71
CA ALA A 22 1.13 5.82 -1.17
C ALA A 22 2.18 5.94 -0.05
N PRO A 23 2.12 5.08 0.99
CA PRO A 23 3.19 5.02 1.99
C PRO A 23 4.50 4.58 1.34
N ASN A 24 5.63 5.00 1.94
CA ASN A 24 6.97 4.72 1.42
C ASN A 24 7.74 3.81 2.38
N TYR A 25 7.77 2.51 2.09
CA TYR A 25 8.51 1.47 2.81
C TYR A 25 9.04 0.44 1.82
N LYS A 26 10.27 -0.02 2.01
CA LYS A 26 10.92 -1.00 1.12
C LYS A 26 10.69 -2.44 1.56
N ILE A 27 10.44 -2.68 2.85
CA ILE A 27 10.22 -4.01 3.40
C ILE A 27 8.83 -4.05 4.04
N TRP A 28 8.04 -5.05 3.69
CA TRP A 28 6.72 -5.26 4.29
C TRP A 28 6.66 -6.65 4.89
N VAL A 29 6.33 -6.73 6.18
CA VAL A 29 6.10 -8.00 6.88
C VAL A 29 4.60 -8.11 7.18
N LEU A 30 3.93 -9.06 6.56
CA LEU A 30 2.48 -9.25 6.64
C LEU A 30 2.21 -10.52 7.43
N ILE A 31 1.80 -10.39 8.68
CA ILE A 31 1.68 -11.49 9.65
C ILE A 31 0.22 -11.88 9.79
N GLU A 32 -0.11 -13.14 9.55
CA GLU A 32 -1.47 -13.63 9.76
C GLU A 32 -1.85 -13.58 11.25
N TYR A 33 -2.83 -12.74 11.59
CA TYR A 33 -3.32 -12.52 12.94
C TYR A 33 -4.85 -12.42 12.89
N ARG A 34 -5.51 -13.50 13.31
CA ARG A 34 -6.94 -13.75 13.07
C ARG A 34 -7.86 -13.10 14.10
N LEU A 35 -7.32 -12.71 15.25
CA LEU A 35 -8.08 -12.03 16.30
C LEU A 35 -8.56 -10.65 15.84
N PRO A 36 -9.58 -10.07 16.49
CA PRO A 36 -10.04 -8.72 16.20
C PRO A 36 -8.90 -7.69 16.28
N TRP A 37 -8.90 -6.72 15.36
CA TRP A 37 -7.88 -5.67 15.32
C TRP A 37 -8.36 -4.42 16.05
N ARG A 38 -7.53 -3.89 16.94
CA ARG A 38 -7.72 -2.58 17.58
C ARG A 38 -7.19 -1.45 16.69
N LYS A 39 -7.34 -0.20 17.15
CA LYS A 39 -6.98 1.03 16.38
C LYS A 39 -5.51 1.06 15.96
N LYS A 40 -4.62 0.45 16.74
CA LYS A 40 -3.19 0.26 16.42
C LYS A 40 -2.85 -1.24 16.44
N ALA A 41 -3.42 -2.00 15.51
CA ALA A 41 -3.38 -3.47 15.51
C ALA A 41 -2.03 -4.10 15.92
N VAL A 42 -0.90 -3.65 15.35
CA VAL A 42 0.43 -4.26 15.61
C VAL A 42 1.00 -3.94 17.00
N THR A 43 0.61 -2.81 17.62
CA THR A 43 1.11 -2.39 18.95
C THR A 43 0.07 -2.54 20.06
N ASP A 44 -1.13 -3.02 19.72
CA ASP A 44 -2.28 -3.13 20.61
C ASP A 44 -3.06 -4.40 20.23
N ASN A 45 -2.60 -5.54 20.74
CA ASN A 45 -3.05 -6.88 20.42
C ASN A 45 -2.80 -7.86 21.59
N GLU A 46 -3.10 -9.14 21.36
CA GLU A 46 -3.02 -10.21 22.35
C GLU A 46 -1.72 -11.05 22.25
N LEU A 47 -0.72 -10.62 21.47
CA LEU A 47 0.60 -11.29 21.45
C LEU A 47 1.28 -11.13 22.81
N SER A 48 2.12 -12.09 23.19
CA SER A 48 2.91 -12.01 24.43
C SER A 48 3.90 -10.84 24.39
N GLU A 49 4.35 -10.39 25.57
CA GLU A 49 5.31 -9.28 25.70
C GLU A 49 6.58 -9.50 24.86
N ASN A 50 7.12 -10.72 24.85
CA ASN A 50 8.29 -11.07 24.05
C ASN A 50 8.05 -10.94 22.55
N GLN A 51 6.87 -11.35 22.06
CA GLN A 51 6.49 -11.22 20.65
C GLN A 51 6.32 -9.74 20.26
N GLN A 52 5.67 -8.94 21.11
CA GLN A 52 5.51 -7.50 20.88
C GLN A 52 6.85 -6.75 20.92
N ALA A 53 7.74 -7.11 21.83
CA ALA A 53 9.10 -6.57 21.90
C ALA A 53 9.91 -6.92 20.65
N HIS A 54 9.78 -8.15 20.14
CA HIS A 54 10.43 -8.57 18.90
C HIS A 54 9.95 -7.76 17.68
N LEU A 55 8.62 -7.57 17.51
CA LEU A 55 8.08 -6.74 16.44
C LEU A 55 8.56 -5.29 16.53
N SER A 56 8.54 -4.73 17.73
CA SER A 56 9.03 -3.36 17.97
C SER A 56 10.51 -3.24 17.61
N ALA A 57 11.35 -4.19 18.04
CA ALA A 57 12.77 -4.21 17.72
C ALA A 57 13.05 -4.33 16.20
N LEU A 58 12.25 -5.09 15.46
CA LEU A 58 12.35 -5.16 13.99
C LEU A 58 12.03 -3.80 13.36
N MET A 59 10.98 -3.11 13.81
CA MET A 59 10.61 -1.80 13.27
C MET A 59 11.61 -0.71 13.65
N GLU A 60 12.14 -0.72 14.88
CA GLU A 60 13.13 0.25 15.36
C GLU A 60 14.47 0.13 14.61
N LYS A 61 14.90 -1.10 14.32
CA LYS A 61 16.14 -1.36 13.56
C LYS A 61 16.02 -1.04 12.08
N ASN A 62 14.81 -1.02 11.53
CA ASN A 62 14.56 -0.87 10.09
C ASN A 62 13.50 0.21 9.83
N PRO A 63 13.89 1.49 9.67
CA PRO A 63 12.94 2.56 9.41
C PRO A 63 12.17 2.40 8.08
N ASP A 64 12.73 1.63 7.13
CA ASP A 64 12.12 1.32 5.84
C ASP A 64 11.19 0.07 5.90
N LEU A 65 10.98 -0.53 7.07
CA LEU A 65 10.15 -1.72 7.27
C LEU A 65 8.78 -1.34 7.83
N GLN A 66 7.74 -1.94 7.28
CA GLN A 66 6.38 -1.84 7.79
C GLN A 66 5.79 -3.21 8.11
N ILE A 67 5.12 -3.30 9.25
CA ILE A 67 4.42 -4.52 9.69
C ILE A 67 2.92 -4.31 9.57
N LEU A 68 2.21 -5.27 8.98
CA LEU A 68 0.75 -5.33 9.00
C LEU A 68 0.28 -6.68 9.49
N PHE A 69 -0.86 -6.68 10.17
CA PHE A 69 -1.61 -7.90 10.43
C PHE A 69 -2.55 -8.20 9.28
N ILE A 70 -2.63 -9.46 8.89
CA ILE A 70 -3.50 -9.94 7.80
C ILE A 70 -4.40 -11.06 8.30
N LYS A 71 -5.52 -11.27 7.61
CA LYS A 71 -6.36 -12.45 7.84
C LYS A 71 -7.19 -12.78 6.61
N GLN A 72 -7.65 -14.02 6.55
CA GLN A 72 -8.63 -14.49 5.59
C GLN A 72 -9.85 -15.05 6.31
N LYS A 73 -10.99 -15.05 5.63
CA LYS A 73 -12.23 -15.62 6.15
C LYS A 73 -12.18 -17.15 6.30
N ALA A 74 -11.28 -17.83 5.57
CA ALA A 74 -11.38 -19.26 5.28
C ALA A 74 -10.44 -20.20 6.05
N ASN A 75 -9.48 -19.72 6.84
CA ASN A 75 -8.47 -20.62 7.41
C ASN A 75 -8.77 -21.01 8.86
N SER A 76 -9.29 -22.24 9.04
CA SER A 76 -9.31 -22.96 10.31
C SER A 76 -8.01 -23.70 10.61
N HIS A 77 -6.99 -23.57 9.74
CA HIS A 77 -5.70 -24.21 9.94
C HIS A 77 -4.91 -23.54 11.08
N PRO A 78 -4.24 -24.34 11.94
CA PRO A 78 -3.49 -23.80 13.07
C PRO A 78 -2.27 -22.98 12.62
N SER A 79 -1.72 -23.28 11.44
CA SER A 79 -0.55 -22.60 10.89
C SER A 79 -0.80 -21.13 10.60
N ILE A 80 0.25 -20.32 10.63
CA ILE A 80 0.23 -18.88 10.42
C ILE A 80 1.09 -18.56 9.21
N ASN A 81 0.54 -17.80 8.26
CA ASN A 81 1.31 -17.29 7.14
C ASN A 81 2.00 -15.97 7.54
N ILE A 82 3.29 -15.87 7.22
CA ILE A 82 4.02 -14.60 7.18
C ILE A 82 4.43 -14.36 5.74
N PHE A 83 4.00 -13.25 5.16
CA PHE A 83 4.53 -12.80 3.89
C PHE A 83 5.58 -11.71 4.11
N ILE A 84 6.66 -11.78 3.33
CA ILE A 84 7.72 -10.77 3.33
C ILE A 84 7.83 -10.23 1.92
N ALA A 85 7.53 -8.94 1.75
CA ALA A 85 7.74 -8.25 0.48
C ALA A 85 8.99 -7.37 0.58
N ARG A 86 9.89 -7.51 -0.39
CA ARG A 86 11.13 -6.71 -0.49
C ARG A 86 11.07 -5.96 -1.80
N LEU A 87 11.05 -4.63 -1.74
CA LEU A 87 10.80 -3.77 -2.88
C LEU A 87 12.07 -3.08 -3.34
N GLY A 88 12.32 -3.14 -4.64
CA GLY A 88 13.52 -2.59 -5.26
C GLY A 88 13.46 -2.64 -6.78
N ILE A 89 14.62 -2.76 -7.42
CA ILE A 89 14.70 -2.97 -8.88
C ILE A 89 13.92 -4.23 -9.27
N GLN A 90 14.13 -5.30 -8.50
CA GLN A 90 13.32 -6.51 -8.53
C GLN A 90 12.60 -6.62 -7.19
N SER A 91 11.28 -6.46 -7.23
CA SER A 91 10.45 -6.65 -6.05
C SER A 91 10.08 -8.12 -5.93
N THR A 92 10.12 -8.65 -4.72
CA THR A 92 9.75 -10.03 -4.42
C THR A 92 8.67 -10.06 -3.35
N LEU A 93 7.91 -11.16 -3.37
CA LEU A 93 7.04 -11.57 -2.29
C LEU A 93 7.41 -13.01 -1.96
N SER A 94 7.63 -13.29 -0.70
CA SER A 94 7.83 -14.65 -0.21
C SER A 94 6.89 -14.95 0.95
N ARG A 95 6.72 -16.23 1.25
CA ARG A 95 5.86 -16.73 2.30
C ARG A 95 6.63 -17.71 3.19
N ILE A 96 6.49 -17.55 4.50
CA ILE A 96 6.91 -18.49 5.53
C ILE A 96 5.65 -19.01 6.22
N ILE A 97 5.60 -20.30 6.49
CA ILE A 97 4.49 -20.93 7.23
C ILE A 97 5.00 -21.33 8.61
N LEU A 98 4.42 -20.75 9.65
CA LEU A 98 4.74 -21.04 11.04
C LEU A 98 3.66 -21.90 11.68
N THR A 99 3.99 -22.60 12.76
CA THR A 99 3.01 -23.40 13.52
C THR A 99 2.27 -22.56 14.55
N SER A 100 2.93 -21.52 15.08
CA SER A 100 2.38 -20.58 16.05
C SER A 100 3.02 -19.19 15.90
N HIS A 101 2.40 -18.16 16.51
CA HIS A 101 3.02 -16.85 16.60
C HIS A 101 4.31 -16.90 17.43
N ALA A 102 4.56 -17.91 18.27
CA ALA A 102 5.78 -17.97 19.07
C ALA A 102 7.02 -18.21 18.19
N ASP A 103 6.86 -18.95 17.09
CA ASP A 103 7.94 -19.32 16.18
C ASP A 103 8.56 -18.09 15.49
N MET A 104 7.83 -16.98 15.39
CA MET A 104 8.33 -15.76 14.76
C MET A 104 9.53 -15.17 15.50
N LEU A 105 9.70 -15.47 16.79
CA LEU A 105 10.86 -15.03 17.59
C LEU A 105 12.18 -15.58 17.05
N ASN A 106 12.13 -16.68 16.29
CA ASN A 106 13.30 -17.31 15.68
C ASN A 106 13.70 -16.67 14.35
N ILE A 107 12.86 -15.78 13.79
CA ILE A 107 13.15 -15.10 12.54
C ILE A 107 13.99 -13.86 12.86
N SER A 108 15.26 -13.89 12.46
CA SER A 108 16.19 -12.81 12.71
C SER A 108 15.94 -11.61 11.79
N ASN A 109 16.46 -10.45 12.19
CA ASN A 109 16.46 -9.25 11.36
C ASN A 109 17.10 -9.48 9.99
N ASP A 110 18.22 -10.20 9.97
CA ASP A 110 18.95 -10.52 8.74
C ASP A 110 18.10 -11.38 7.81
N GLN A 111 17.39 -12.37 8.35
CA GLN A 111 16.48 -13.21 7.57
C GLN A 111 15.31 -12.42 6.98
N ILE A 112 14.77 -11.44 7.70
CA ILE A 112 13.75 -10.53 7.14
C ILE A 112 14.30 -9.72 5.97
N ILE A 113 15.54 -9.23 6.04
CA ILE A 113 16.11 -8.35 5.00
C ILE A 113 16.62 -9.16 3.81
N ASN A 114 17.36 -10.23 4.06
CA ASN A 114 18.16 -10.94 3.07
C ASN A 114 17.57 -12.30 2.67
N GLY A 115 16.58 -12.82 3.42
CA GLY A 115 15.90 -14.08 3.14
C GLY A 115 16.03 -15.08 4.29
N HIS A 116 14.92 -15.74 4.60
CA HIS A 116 14.87 -16.90 5.50
C HIS A 116 14.97 -18.21 4.68
N PRO A 117 15.65 -19.27 5.18
CA PRO A 117 15.80 -20.54 4.46
C PRO A 117 14.47 -21.20 4.04
N ASP A 118 13.44 -21.07 4.89
CA ASP A 118 12.11 -21.64 4.65
C ASP A 118 11.18 -20.73 3.82
N GLU A 119 11.70 -19.65 3.21
CA GLU A 119 10.88 -18.80 2.35
C GLU A 119 10.50 -19.48 1.04
N ILE A 120 9.20 -19.47 0.76
CA ILE A 120 8.64 -19.91 -0.51
C ILE A 120 8.33 -18.65 -1.33
N ILE A 121 8.95 -18.52 -2.51
CA ILE A 121 8.69 -17.40 -3.42
C ILE A 121 7.24 -17.46 -3.94
N VAL A 122 6.59 -16.30 -3.92
CA VAL A 122 5.21 -16.12 -4.39
C VAL A 122 5.23 -15.26 -5.64
N ASN A 123 4.95 -15.88 -6.79
CA ASN A 123 4.97 -15.19 -8.09
C ASN A 123 3.63 -14.53 -8.43
N GLU A 124 2.52 -15.10 -7.96
CA GLU A 124 1.18 -14.61 -8.28
C GLU A 124 0.83 -13.35 -7.47
N PRO A 125 0.09 -12.40 -8.06
CA PRO A 125 -0.37 -11.20 -7.35
C PRO A 125 -1.18 -11.55 -6.09
N HIS A 126 -0.77 -11.00 -4.96
CA HIS A 126 -1.49 -11.04 -3.68
C HIS A 126 -2.04 -9.66 -3.33
N PHE A 127 -3.30 -9.65 -2.91
CA PHE A 127 -4.09 -8.44 -2.68
C PHE A 127 -4.40 -8.29 -1.20
N PHE A 128 -4.04 -7.15 -0.61
CA PHE A 128 -4.21 -6.89 0.82
C PHE A 128 -5.11 -5.67 1.01
N VAL A 129 -6.37 -5.89 1.35
CA VAL A 129 -7.40 -4.84 1.49
C VAL A 129 -7.52 -4.41 2.94
N CYS A 130 -7.38 -3.11 3.20
CA CYS A 130 -7.54 -2.60 4.56
C CYS A 130 -9.01 -2.66 4.99
N THR A 131 -9.31 -3.48 6.00
CA THR A 131 -10.66 -3.62 6.59
C THR A 131 -10.72 -3.22 8.06
N ASN A 132 -9.68 -2.57 8.59
CA ASN A 132 -9.61 -2.19 10.01
C ASN A 132 -10.57 -1.03 10.38
N GLY A 133 -11.84 -1.37 10.65
CA GLY A 133 -12.89 -0.42 11.03
C GLY A 133 -12.72 0.23 12.40
N THR A 134 -11.91 -0.35 13.31
CA THR A 134 -11.62 0.26 14.62
C THR A 134 -10.60 1.39 14.50
N ARG A 135 -9.79 1.37 13.43
CA ARG A 135 -8.95 2.52 13.07
C ARG A 135 -9.79 3.67 12.55
N ASP A 136 -10.57 3.38 11.52
CA ASP A 136 -11.43 4.33 10.85
C ASP A 136 -12.55 3.56 10.13
N VAL A 137 -13.79 4.00 10.31
CA VAL A 137 -14.99 3.31 9.78
C VAL A 137 -14.97 3.22 8.27
N CYS A 138 -14.34 4.17 7.59
CA CYS A 138 -14.24 4.20 6.15
C CYS A 138 -13.42 2.98 5.63
N CYS A 139 -12.47 2.45 6.41
CA CYS A 139 -11.75 1.22 6.07
C CYS A 139 -12.65 -0.02 6.03
N SER A 140 -13.46 -0.28 7.06
CA SER A 140 -14.34 -1.47 7.03
C SER A 140 -15.54 -1.28 6.12
N LYS A 141 -16.14 -0.08 6.10
CA LYS A 141 -17.35 0.24 5.32
C LYS A 141 -17.15 0.03 3.82
N PHE A 142 -16.02 0.49 3.28
CA PHE A 142 -15.73 0.39 1.85
C PHE A 142 -14.77 -0.76 1.52
N GLY A 143 -13.90 -1.18 2.46
CA GLY A 143 -12.92 -2.24 2.21
C GLY A 143 -13.50 -3.65 2.23
N LEU A 144 -14.51 -3.92 3.08
CA LEU A 144 -15.07 -5.27 3.17
C LEU A 144 -15.78 -5.73 1.88
N PRO A 145 -16.60 -4.89 1.20
CA PRO A 145 -17.17 -5.26 -0.11
C PRO A 145 -16.12 -5.53 -1.18
N VAL A 146 -15.04 -4.74 -1.22
CA VAL A 146 -13.91 -4.96 -2.13
C VAL A 146 -13.21 -6.28 -1.85
N TYR A 147 -12.95 -6.59 -0.57
CA TYR A 147 -12.37 -7.88 -0.18
C TYR A 147 -13.24 -9.06 -0.60
N GLN A 148 -14.57 -8.95 -0.47
CA GLN A 148 -15.51 -10.00 -0.88
C GLN A 148 -15.44 -10.27 -2.38
N SER A 149 -15.54 -9.21 -3.20
CA SER A 149 -15.40 -9.32 -4.66
C SER A 149 -14.03 -9.85 -5.09
N LEU A 150 -12.94 -9.41 -4.43
CA LEU A 150 -11.60 -9.97 -4.67
C LEU A 150 -11.51 -11.45 -4.31
N THR A 151 -12.18 -11.90 -3.25
CA THR A 151 -12.15 -13.32 -2.85
C THR A 151 -12.83 -14.20 -3.90
N GLU A 152 -13.88 -13.70 -4.57
CA GLU A 152 -14.58 -14.44 -5.64
C GLU A 152 -13.70 -14.67 -6.88
N ILE A 153 -12.76 -13.75 -7.17
CA ILE A 153 -11.93 -13.80 -8.39
C ILE A 153 -10.50 -14.29 -8.11
N ALA A 154 -9.88 -13.80 -7.04
CA ALA A 154 -8.49 -14.07 -6.68
C ALA A 154 -8.32 -15.17 -5.60
N GLY A 155 -9.41 -15.68 -5.03
CA GLY A 155 -9.39 -16.81 -4.08
C GLY A 155 -8.46 -16.57 -2.89
N GLU A 156 -7.54 -17.52 -2.66
CA GLU A 156 -6.56 -17.50 -1.56
C GLU A 156 -5.50 -16.38 -1.66
N ASN A 157 -5.45 -15.66 -2.78
CA ASN A 157 -4.55 -14.51 -2.93
C ASN A 157 -5.17 -13.22 -2.38
N ALA A 158 -6.46 -13.23 -2.02
CA ALA A 158 -7.15 -12.08 -1.42
C ALA A 158 -7.07 -12.12 0.11
N TRP A 159 -6.52 -11.08 0.71
CA TRP A 159 -6.32 -10.94 2.15
C TRP A 159 -6.98 -9.66 2.66
N GLN A 160 -7.54 -9.73 3.86
CA GLN A 160 -7.79 -8.53 4.65
C GLN A 160 -6.48 -8.13 5.34
N CYS A 161 -6.27 -6.83 5.56
CA CYS A 161 -5.15 -6.34 6.35
C CYS A 161 -5.55 -5.24 7.33
N SER A 162 -4.70 -5.06 8.35
CA SER A 162 -4.76 -3.94 9.28
C SER A 162 -4.48 -2.63 8.55
N HIS A 163 -4.54 -1.51 9.27
CA HIS A 163 -4.52 -0.21 8.65
C HIS A 163 -3.23 0.10 7.88
N ILE A 164 -3.36 0.32 6.57
CA ILE A 164 -2.25 0.68 5.66
C ILE A 164 -1.87 2.17 5.79
N GLY A 165 -2.86 3.03 6.11
CA GLY A 165 -2.77 4.47 5.90
C GLY A 165 -3.59 4.95 4.69
N GLY A 166 -4.05 6.20 4.74
CA GLY A 166 -4.87 6.80 3.68
C GLY A 166 -6.33 6.37 3.69
N HIS A 167 -6.98 6.26 4.86
CA HIS A 167 -8.41 5.94 5.00
C HIS A 167 -9.34 6.93 4.29
N ARG A 168 -8.92 8.16 4.05
CA ARG A 168 -9.63 9.10 3.16
C ARG A 168 -9.56 8.74 1.68
N PHE A 169 -8.72 7.79 1.31
CA PHE A 169 -8.67 7.18 -0.02
C PHE A 169 -9.27 5.77 0.02
N ALA A 170 -10.03 5.45 1.07
CA ALA A 170 -10.63 4.14 1.24
C ALA A 170 -11.63 3.81 0.11
N PRO A 171 -11.72 2.53 -0.29
CA PRO A 171 -10.93 1.43 0.23
C PRO A 171 -9.49 1.48 -0.27
N THR A 172 -8.55 1.13 0.60
CA THR A 172 -7.13 1.06 0.27
C THR A 172 -6.68 -0.38 0.19
N MET A 173 -5.83 -0.66 -0.80
CA MET A 173 -5.34 -2.01 -1.09
C MET A 173 -3.86 -1.96 -1.44
N LEU A 174 -3.09 -2.96 -1.00
CA LEU A 174 -1.73 -3.21 -1.46
C LEU A 174 -1.72 -4.40 -2.42
N VAL A 175 -0.84 -4.35 -3.42
CA VAL A 175 -0.61 -5.48 -4.33
C VAL A 175 0.88 -5.82 -4.37
N PHE A 176 1.20 -7.07 -4.03
CA PHE A 176 2.55 -7.63 -4.09
C PHE A 176 2.60 -8.80 -5.07
N PRO A 177 3.74 -9.10 -5.71
CA PRO A 177 5.06 -8.45 -5.57
C PRO A 177 5.19 -7.09 -6.29
N LEU A 178 4.15 -6.63 -7.01
CA LEU A 178 4.18 -5.36 -7.77
C LEU A 178 4.60 -4.15 -6.92
N GLY A 179 4.29 -4.16 -5.62
CA GLY A 179 4.70 -3.12 -4.68
C GLY A 179 3.95 -1.82 -4.90
N ILE A 180 2.63 -1.90 -5.15
CA ILE A 180 1.78 -0.73 -5.41
C ILE A 180 0.68 -0.60 -4.35
N ALA A 181 0.28 0.64 -4.09
CA ALA A 181 -0.93 0.95 -3.33
C ALA A 181 -2.02 1.48 -4.26
N LEU A 182 -3.24 0.97 -4.05
CA LEU A 182 -4.45 1.39 -4.72
C LEU A 182 -5.40 2.06 -3.71
N GLY A 183 -6.26 2.95 -4.22
CA GLY A 183 -7.27 3.66 -3.45
C GLY A 183 -8.57 3.82 -4.25
N ARG A 184 -9.69 3.97 -3.55
CA ARG A 184 -11.03 4.19 -4.14
C ARG A 184 -11.48 3.12 -5.14
N VAL A 185 -10.95 1.91 -5.05
CA VAL A 185 -11.40 0.77 -5.86
C VAL A 185 -12.82 0.40 -5.43
N GLN A 186 -13.74 0.20 -6.36
CA GLN A 186 -15.07 -0.33 -6.08
C GLN A 186 -15.12 -1.84 -6.38
N PRO A 187 -16.10 -2.59 -5.81
CA PRO A 187 -16.28 -4.00 -6.13
C PRO A 187 -16.39 -4.26 -7.65
N ASP A 188 -17.10 -3.38 -8.38
CA ASP A 188 -17.30 -3.53 -9.82
C ASP A 188 -16.02 -3.28 -10.64
N ASP A 189 -15.01 -2.60 -10.06
CA ASP A 189 -13.72 -2.34 -10.72
C ASP A 189 -12.76 -3.55 -10.64
N ILE A 190 -13.05 -4.56 -9.79
CA ILE A 190 -12.12 -5.64 -9.49
C ILE A 190 -11.72 -6.48 -10.71
N PRO A 191 -12.65 -6.91 -11.59
CA PRO A 191 -12.28 -7.65 -12.80
C PRO A 191 -11.25 -6.90 -13.65
N ASP A 192 -11.48 -5.60 -13.89
CA ASP A 192 -10.60 -4.76 -14.69
C ASP A 192 -9.25 -4.54 -14.00
N VAL A 193 -9.25 -4.27 -12.68
CA VAL A 193 -8.02 -4.11 -11.90
C VAL A 193 -7.14 -5.36 -11.97
N ILE A 194 -7.72 -6.54 -11.80
CA ILE A 194 -6.99 -7.82 -11.90
C ILE A 194 -6.47 -8.02 -13.33
N GLN A 195 -7.29 -7.73 -14.35
CA GLN A 195 -6.88 -7.84 -15.75
C GLN A 195 -5.70 -6.91 -16.07
N TYR A 196 -5.73 -5.65 -15.63
CA TYR A 196 -4.62 -4.72 -15.79
C TYR A 196 -3.34 -5.28 -15.16
N ILE A 197 -3.41 -5.75 -13.92
CA ILE A 197 -2.27 -6.31 -13.18
C ILE A 197 -1.70 -7.54 -13.89
N ASN A 198 -2.54 -8.49 -14.29
CA ASN A 198 -2.12 -9.70 -14.99
C ASN A 198 -1.52 -9.40 -16.37
N SER A 199 -1.93 -8.30 -17.00
CA SER A 199 -1.34 -7.81 -18.27
C SER A 199 -0.05 -7.00 -18.08
N GLY A 200 0.49 -6.91 -16.86
CA GLY A 200 1.70 -6.15 -16.54
C GLY A 200 1.50 -4.63 -16.54
N LYS A 201 0.25 -4.15 -16.45
CA LYS A 201 -0.10 -2.72 -16.47
C LYS A 201 -0.51 -2.25 -15.08
N LEU A 202 -0.35 -0.94 -14.84
CA LEU A 202 -0.83 -0.31 -13.62
C LEU A 202 -2.28 0.19 -13.81
N PRO A 203 -3.21 -0.09 -12.87
CA PRO A 203 -4.56 0.45 -12.90
C PRO A 203 -4.56 1.92 -12.48
N LEU A 204 -4.19 2.82 -13.40
CA LEU A 204 -3.94 4.24 -13.13
C LEU A 204 -5.11 4.94 -12.42
N ALA A 205 -6.35 4.61 -12.76
CA ALA A 205 -7.55 5.20 -12.15
C ALA A 205 -7.58 5.08 -10.61
N HIS A 206 -6.94 4.04 -10.06
CA HIS A 206 -6.89 3.76 -8.63
C HIS A 206 -5.49 3.89 -8.03
N LEU A 207 -4.48 4.22 -8.85
CA LEU A 207 -3.08 4.19 -8.43
C LEU A 207 -2.78 5.32 -7.45
N ARG A 208 -2.36 4.95 -6.23
CA ARG A 208 -1.78 5.89 -5.28
C ARG A 208 -0.28 6.06 -5.50
N GLY A 209 0.40 4.99 -5.90
CA GLY A 209 1.82 4.98 -6.22
C GLY A 209 2.52 3.68 -5.83
N ARG A 210 3.80 3.55 -6.21
CA ARG A 210 4.68 2.48 -5.71
C ARG A 210 5.10 2.74 -4.27
N LEU A 211 5.17 1.64 -3.51
CA LEU A 211 5.43 1.64 -2.09
C LEU A 211 6.89 1.93 -1.73
N ASN A 212 7.83 1.84 -2.67
CA ASN A 212 9.25 2.18 -2.46
C ASN A 212 9.64 3.54 -3.05
N TYR A 213 8.67 4.31 -3.55
CA TYR A 213 8.87 5.63 -4.13
C TYR A 213 8.38 6.73 -3.18
N THR A 214 9.06 7.86 -3.17
CA THR A 214 8.57 9.07 -2.50
C THR A 214 7.34 9.62 -3.22
N GLY A 215 6.52 10.43 -2.53
CA GLY A 215 5.28 10.97 -3.12
C GLY A 215 5.49 11.72 -4.45
N VAL A 216 6.59 12.45 -4.58
CA VAL A 216 6.91 13.17 -5.83
C VAL A 216 7.29 12.21 -6.97
N VAL A 217 7.99 11.12 -6.68
CA VAL A 217 8.35 10.11 -7.69
C VAL A 217 7.13 9.29 -8.11
N GLN A 218 6.26 8.95 -7.15
CA GLN A 218 4.96 8.33 -7.43
C GLN A 218 4.09 9.20 -8.36
N ALA A 219 4.06 10.52 -8.12
CA ALA A 219 3.33 11.46 -8.96
C ALA A 219 3.95 11.59 -10.36
N ALA A 220 5.28 11.62 -10.47
CA ALA A 220 5.98 11.62 -11.75
C ALA A 220 5.63 10.38 -12.58
N GLU A 221 5.67 9.19 -11.98
CA GLU A 221 5.31 7.94 -12.66
C GLU A 221 3.88 8.00 -13.21
N TYR A 222 2.92 8.41 -12.38
CA TYR A 222 1.54 8.56 -12.81
C TYR A 222 1.39 9.54 -13.99
N LEU A 223 2.06 10.69 -13.92
CA LEU A 223 1.96 11.73 -14.95
C LEU A 223 2.63 11.31 -16.27
N ILE A 224 3.73 10.56 -16.23
CA ILE A 224 4.34 9.98 -17.44
C ILE A 224 3.36 8.99 -18.08
N LEU A 225 2.86 8.03 -17.29
CA LEU A 225 1.98 6.96 -17.78
C LEU A 225 0.65 7.48 -18.31
N SER A 226 0.10 8.54 -17.70
CA SER A 226 -1.18 9.13 -18.14
C SER A 226 -1.06 9.98 -19.40
N ASN A 227 0.10 10.60 -19.66
CA ASN A 227 0.32 11.41 -20.87
C ASN A 227 0.85 10.60 -22.06
N HIS A 228 1.57 9.49 -21.84
CA HIS A 228 2.13 8.66 -22.91
C HIS A 228 1.31 7.39 -23.15
N LYS A 229 0.35 7.47 -24.09
CA LYS A 229 -0.48 6.32 -24.54
C LYS A 229 0.31 5.18 -25.21
N LYS A 230 1.57 5.44 -25.60
CA LYS A 230 2.49 4.44 -26.15
C LYS A 230 3.36 3.88 -25.02
N SER A 231 2.98 2.71 -24.54
CA SER A 231 3.89 1.70 -23.99
C SER A 231 4.96 2.20 -23.01
N ALA A 232 4.61 2.94 -21.98
CA ALA A 232 5.49 2.93 -20.81
C ALA A 232 5.17 1.64 -20.06
N GLY A 233 5.98 0.61 -20.29
CA GLY A 233 6.00 -0.59 -19.46
C GLY A 233 6.40 -0.24 -18.02
N LYS A 234 7.22 -1.07 -17.40
CA LYS A 234 7.74 -0.76 -16.07
C LYS A 234 8.68 0.45 -16.14
N LEU A 235 8.25 1.60 -15.60
CA LEU A 235 9.12 2.76 -15.41
C LEU A 235 10.07 2.53 -14.23
N THR A 236 11.34 2.86 -14.43
CA THR A 236 12.39 2.79 -13.41
C THR A 236 12.78 4.21 -13.02
N PHE A 237 12.76 4.49 -11.72
CA PHE A 237 13.25 5.74 -11.17
C PHE A 237 14.76 5.88 -11.35
N LEU A 238 15.22 7.05 -11.85
CA LEU A 238 16.63 7.36 -12.00
C LEU A 238 17.09 8.35 -10.93
N GLU A 239 16.49 9.54 -10.90
CA GLU A 239 16.85 10.60 -9.96
C GLU A 239 15.69 11.56 -9.71
N SER A 240 15.71 12.19 -8.54
CA SER A 240 14.84 13.31 -8.21
C SER A 240 15.64 14.40 -7.51
N ARG A 241 15.39 15.66 -7.88
CA ARG A 241 15.99 16.82 -7.22
C ARG A 241 14.94 17.90 -6.97
N ASN A 242 15.06 18.59 -5.85
CA ASN A 242 14.32 19.81 -5.60
C ASN A 242 15.04 20.96 -6.32
N ILE A 243 14.36 21.62 -7.25
CA ILE A 243 14.95 22.71 -8.05
C ILE A 243 14.74 24.04 -7.32
N GLU A 244 13.52 24.27 -6.83
CA GLU A 244 13.13 25.45 -6.07
C GLU A 244 12.15 25.03 -4.97
N LYS A 245 11.68 26.02 -4.19
CA LYS A 245 10.69 25.79 -3.14
C LYS A 245 9.45 25.09 -3.72
N ASP A 246 9.18 23.90 -3.20
CA ASP A 246 8.08 23.03 -3.62
C ASP A 246 8.13 22.55 -5.10
N GLU A 247 9.14 22.94 -5.89
CA GLU A 247 9.35 22.46 -7.27
C GLU A 247 10.38 21.35 -7.33
N TRP A 248 10.02 20.27 -8.02
CA TRP A 248 10.82 19.07 -8.16
C TRP A 248 10.99 18.70 -9.61
N GLN A 249 12.14 18.15 -9.95
CA GLN A 249 12.34 17.43 -11.19
C GLN A 249 12.61 15.96 -10.90
N VAL A 250 11.92 15.10 -11.63
CA VAL A 250 12.06 13.65 -11.55
C VAL A 250 12.41 13.13 -12.93
N LYS A 251 13.41 12.22 -12.98
CA LYS A 251 13.76 11.48 -14.18
C LYS A 251 13.44 10.00 -14.01
N MET A 252 12.83 9.43 -15.04
CA MET A 252 12.53 8.00 -15.11
C MET A 252 12.92 7.46 -16.48
N THR A 253 13.09 6.14 -16.57
CA THR A 253 13.37 5.44 -17.83
C THR A 253 12.44 4.26 -18.02
N ASP A 254 12.11 3.95 -19.27
CA ASP A 254 11.40 2.72 -19.63
C ASP A 254 12.35 1.57 -19.97
N SER A 255 11.80 0.44 -20.44
CA SER A 255 12.59 -0.71 -20.90
C SER A 255 13.44 -0.42 -22.15
N ASP A 256 13.02 0.55 -22.96
CA ASP A 256 13.67 0.94 -24.21
C ASP A 256 14.73 2.03 -24.01
N LYS A 257 14.99 2.39 -22.73
CA LYS A 257 15.93 3.41 -22.28
C LYS A 257 15.55 4.84 -22.68
N ASN A 258 14.27 5.09 -23.00
CA ASN A 258 13.77 6.45 -23.17
C ASN A 258 13.74 7.15 -21.81
N ILE A 259 14.36 8.32 -21.73
CA ILE A 259 14.40 9.11 -20.50
C ILE A 259 13.27 10.12 -20.53
N TYR A 260 12.44 10.09 -19.49
CA TYR A 260 11.37 11.06 -19.26
C TYR A 260 11.77 12.00 -18.14
N THR A 261 11.65 13.30 -18.36
CA THR A 261 11.89 14.33 -17.35
C THR A 261 10.59 15.08 -17.05
N VAL A 262 10.21 15.08 -15.77
CA VAL A 262 8.98 15.70 -15.30
C VAL A 262 9.30 16.72 -14.23
N ASN A 263 8.86 17.96 -14.43
CA ASN A 263 8.88 18.99 -13.40
C ASN A 263 7.50 19.08 -12.73
N LEU A 264 7.49 19.08 -11.41
CA LEU A 264 6.30 18.98 -10.56
C LEU A 264 6.31 20.06 -9.50
N LEU A 265 5.15 20.69 -9.27
CA LEU A 265 4.91 21.54 -8.11
C LEU A 265 4.19 20.74 -7.03
N GLU A 266 4.77 20.63 -5.84
CA GLU A 266 4.09 20.14 -4.64
C GLU A 266 3.14 21.24 -4.14
N ILE A 267 1.85 20.93 -4.06
CA ILE A 267 0.82 21.84 -3.58
C ILE A 267 0.12 21.27 -2.36
N LYS A 268 -0.36 22.17 -1.51
CA LYS A 268 -1.30 21.85 -0.43
C LYS A 268 -2.69 22.23 -0.89
N LYS A 269 -3.55 21.24 -1.17
CA LYS A 269 -4.94 21.53 -1.56
C LYS A 269 -5.72 22.09 -0.36
N LEU A 270 -6.56 23.08 -0.65
CA LEU A 270 -7.54 23.68 0.26
C LEU A 270 -8.96 23.37 -0.25
N PRO A 271 -9.94 23.16 0.64
CA PRO A 271 -9.82 23.16 2.10
C PRO A 271 -9.11 21.91 2.63
N ALA A 272 -8.56 22.01 3.84
CA ALA A 272 -8.10 20.82 4.54
C ALA A 272 -9.30 19.92 4.83
N ILE A 273 -9.31 18.72 4.25
CA ILE A 273 -10.34 17.72 4.54
C ILE A 273 -9.96 17.05 5.87
N HIS A 274 -10.95 16.58 6.61
CA HIS A 274 -10.72 15.83 7.84
C HIS A 274 -9.89 14.58 7.57
N SER A 275 -8.87 14.32 8.40
CA SER A 275 -8.02 13.14 8.25
C SER A 275 -8.84 11.87 8.33
N ASP A 276 -9.70 11.79 9.33
CA ASP A 276 -10.48 10.66 9.84
C ASP A 276 -11.98 10.94 9.85
N CYS A 277 -12.75 9.85 9.94
CA CYS A 277 -14.20 9.86 10.07
C CYS A 277 -14.65 10.23 11.52
N ASP A 278 -13.70 10.54 12.43
CA ASP A 278 -13.87 11.13 13.77
C ASP A 278 -12.79 12.20 14.06
N PRO A 279 -12.87 13.40 13.43
CA PRO A 279 -11.73 14.30 13.35
C PRO A 279 -11.77 15.43 14.38
N THR A 280 -10.64 15.67 15.05
CA THR A 280 -10.41 16.91 15.81
C THR A 280 -9.67 17.98 15.01
N ILE A 281 -8.86 17.62 13.99
CA ILE A 281 -8.04 18.58 13.22
C ILE A 281 -7.96 18.17 11.74
N PRO A 282 -8.27 19.07 10.78
CA PRO A 282 -8.04 18.83 9.35
C PRO A 282 -6.56 18.58 9.01
N LYS A 283 -6.27 17.70 8.04
CA LYS A 283 -4.91 17.45 7.55
C LYS A 283 -4.82 17.68 6.05
N HIS A 284 -3.73 18.33 5.63
CA HIS A 284 -3.37 18.45 4.23
C HIS A 284 -2.70 17.16 3.75
N VAL A 285 -3.08 16.72 2.55
CA VAL A 285 -2.32 15.74 1.80
C VAL A 285 -1.53 16.48 0.74
N LYS A 286 -0.26 16.11 0.58
CA LYS A 286 0.57 16.61 -0.51
C LYS A 286 -0.04 16.18 -1.84
N GLN A 287 -0.12 17.12 -2.77
CA GLN A 287 -0.64 16.90 -4.10
C GLN A 287 0.39 17.46 -5.08
N TYR A 288 0.37 16.99 -6.32
CA TYR A 288 1.40 17.36 -7.29
C TYR A 288 0.75 17.85 -8.58
N LYS A 289 1.26 18.95 -9.13
CA LYS A 289 0.85 19.48 -10.43
C LYS A 289 2.01 19.41 -11.40
N LEU A 290 1.73 18.98 -12.63
CA LEU A 290 2.68 19.02 -13.73
C LEU A 290 2.99 20.47 -14.10
N ILE A 291 4.28 20.84 -14.10
CA ILE A 291 4.77 22.13 -14.60
C ILE A 291 5.24 21.95 -16.05
N LYS A 292 6.12 20.97 -16.27
CA LYS A 292 6.76 20.72 -17.56
C LYS A 292 7.01 19.23 -17.74
N PHE A 293 6.85 18.78 -18.98
CA PHE A 293 7.15 17.43 -19.41
C PHE A 293 8.09 17.50 -20.62
N SER A 294 9.17 16.71 -20.61
CA SER A 294 10.12 16.59 -21.74
C SER A 294 10.72 15.21 -21.81
#